data_AF-A0A0U5IP63-F1
#
_entry.id   AF-A0A0U5IP63-F1
#
_cell.length_a   1.000
_cell.length_b   1.000
_cell.length_c   1.000
_cell.angle_alpha   90.00
_cell.angle_beta   90.00
_cell.angle_gamma   90.00
#
_symmetry.space_group_name_H-M   'P 1'
#
loop_
_entity.id
_entity.type
_entity.pdbx_description
1 polymer ?
#
loop_
_entity_poly.entity_id
_entity_poly.type
_entity_poly.pdbx_seq_one_letter_code
_entity_poly.pdbx_strand_id
1 'polypeptide(L)'
;MSKPGPTPKALGSLTSGWRTATSLQDPKTGLPIQMEYRTQEGQGQLRLKRHDGSICQSGAAASVKGERLVIDSSGDIRCADGTNFGRPSVECAPGKDGKPDCVGRYPGGGTFSLDVQGATGE
;
A
#
# COMPACT_ATOMS: atom_id res chain seq x y z
N MET A 1 -4.79 24.68 -17.72
CA MET A 1 -5.64 24.23 -16.59
C MET A 1 -4.73 23.44 -15.64
N SER A 2 -3.96 24.13 -14.81
CA SER A 2 -2.94 23.49 -13.95
C SER A 2 -3.56 23.19 -12.60
N LYS A 3 -4.02 21.95 -12.39
CA LYS A 3 -4.50 21.52 -11.08
C LYS A 3 -3.28 21.45 -10.12
N PRO A 4 -3.33 22.09 -8.95
CA PRO A 4 -2.22 22.04 -7.99
C PRO A 4 -2.01 20.59 -7.54
N GLY A 5 -0.75 20.17 -7.48
CA GLY A 5 -0.39 18.84 -7.00
C GLY A 5 -0.83 18.62 -5.54
N PRO A 6 -0.99 17.36 -5.10
CA PRO A 6 -1.22 17.01 -3.71
C PRO A 6 -0.16 17.66 -2.84
N THR A 7 -0.62 18.52 -1.93
CA THR A 7 0.24 19.12 -0.91
C THR A 7 0.63 18.05 0.12
N PRO A 8 1.75 18.20 0.86
CA PRO A 8 2.17 17.27 1.93
C PRO A 8 1.07 17.00 2.98
N LYS A 9 0.09 17.90 3.11
CA LYS A 9 -1.10 17.72 3.94
C LYS A 9 -1.99 16.55 3.48
N ALA A 10 -2.09 16.29 2.17
CA ALA A 10 -2.85 15.18 1.61
C ALA A 10 -2.22 13.82 1.97
N LEU A 11 -0.89 13.74 2.01
CA LEU A 11 -0.17 12.55 2.47
C LEU A 11 -0.35 12.31 3.97
N GLY A 12 -0.48 13.38 4.77
CA GLY A 12 -0.85 13.29 6.18
C GLY A 12 -2.22 12.62 6.37
N SER A 13 -3.21 12.92 5.52
CA SER A 13 -4.53 12.27 5.55
C SER A 13 -4.45 10.76 5.24
N LEU A 14 -3.42 10.34 4.50
CA LEU A 14 -3.08 8.92 4.30
C LEU A 14 -2.37 8.31 5.51
N THR A 15 -2.44 8.89 6.69
CA THR A 15 -2.10 8.17 7.93
C THR A 15 -3.33 7.83 8.75
N SER A 16 -4.49 8.43 8.41
CA SER A 16 -5.73 8.35 9.18
C SER A 16 -6.92 8.00 8.30
N GLY A 17 -7.01 6.75 7.81
CA GLY A 17 -8.24 6.22 7.20
C GLY A 17 -8.25 6.06 5.68
N TRP A 18 -7.10 6.05 5.01
CA TRP A 18 -7.03 5.70 3.59
C TRP A 18 -7.03 4.19 3.36
N ARG A 19 -7.43 3.81 2.14
CA ARG A 19 -7.39 2.45 1.65
C ARG A 19 -6.86 2.46 0.22
N THR A 20 -6.02 1.49 -0.11
CA THR A 20 -5.67 1.18 -1.49
C THR A 20 -5.95 -0.29 -1.71
N ALA A 21 -6.34 -0.64 -2.94
CA ALA A 21 -6.47 -2.01 -3.38
C ALA A 21 -5.78 -2.12 -4.74
N THR A 22 -4.95 -3.14 -4.89
CA THR A 22 -4.32 -3.48 -6.15
C THR A 22 -4.47 -4.96 -6.41
N SER A 23 -4.61 -5.32 -7.69
CA SER A 23 -4.63 -6.71 -8.12
C SER A 23 -3.20 -7.09 -8.48
N LEU A 24 -2.61 -8.00 -7.71
CA LEU A 24 -1.30 -8.58 -8.01
C LEU A 24 -1.47 -10.01 -8.51
N GLN A 25 -0.38 -10.58 -9.02
CA GLN A 25 -0.32 -12.00 -9.35
C GLN A 25 0.43 -12.74 -8.25
N ASP A 26 -0.14 -13.86 -7.78
CA ASP A 26 0.49 -14.73 -6.80
C ASP A 26 1.76 -15.36 -7.44
N PRO A 27 2.95 -15.17 -6.85
CA PRO A 27 4.18 -15.71 -7.43
C PRO A 27 4.27 -17.25 -7.32
N LYS A 28 3.50 -17.87 -6.42
CA LYS A 28 3.47 -19.33 -6.20
C LYS A 28 2.47 -20.01 -7.12
N THR A 29 1.30 -19.41 -7.34
CA THR A 29 0.20 -20.04 -8.09
C THR A 29 -0.08 -19.38 -9.45
N GLY A 30 0.41 -18.16 -9.70
CA GLY A 30 0.10 -17.39 -10.90
C GLY A 30 -1.31 -16.81 -10.92
N LEU A 31 -2.10 -16.95 -9.85
CA LEU A 31 -3.48 -16.48 -9.78
C LEU A 31 -3.57 -15.03 -9.30
N PRO A 32 -4.64 -14.29 -9.68
CA PRO A 32 -4.83 -12.93 -9.21
C PRO A 32 -5.14 -12.90 -7.71
N ILE A 33 -4.49 -12.00 -6.99
CA ILE A 33 -4.70 -11.74 -5.56
C ILE A 33 -5.04 -10.26 -5.37
N GLN A 34 -5.98 -9.98 -4.49
CA GLN A 34 -6.36 -8.63 -4.11
C GLN A 34 -5.53 -8.22 -2.90
N MET A 35 -4.59 -7.31 -3.11
CA MET A 35 -3.82 -6.74 -2.02
C MET A 35 -4.40 -5.41 -1.62
N GLU A 36 -4.86 -5.33 -0.39
CA GLU A 36 -5.45 -4.15 0.21
C GLU A 36 -4.55 -3.63 1.32
N TYR A 37 -4.26 -2.34 1.29
CA TYR A 37 -3.54 -1.68 2.37
C TYR A 37 -4.42 -0.62 2.98
N ARG A 38 -4.47 -0.60 4.31
CA ARG A 38 -5.26 0.35 5.10
C ARG A 38 -4.37 0.96 6.15
N THR A 39 -4.47 2.26 6.41
CA THR A 39 -3.92 2.81 7.65
C THR A 39 -4.99 3.43 8.50
N GLN A 40 -4.73 3.40 9.79
CA GLN A 40 -5.55 3.98 10.82
C GLN A 40 -4.62 4.54 11.88
N GLU A 41 -4.65 5.86 12.06
CA GLU A 41 -3.89 6.56 13.11
C GLU A 41 -2.38 6.28 13.10
N GLY A 42 -1.77 6.22 11.90
CA GLY A 42 -0.35 5.91 11.70
C GLY A 42 -0.02 4.41 11.72
N GLN A 43 -0.96 3.56 12.14
CA GLN A 43 -0.82 2.12 12.04
C GLN A 43 -1.31 1.63 10.69
N GLY A 44 -0.44 0.99 9.94
CA GLY A 44 -0.77 0.31 8.71
C GLY A 44 -1.20 -1.13 8.95
N GLN A 45 -2.11 -1.60 8.12
CA GLN A 45 -2.51 -2.99 8.04
C GLN A 45 -2.57 -3.39 6.57
N LEU A 46 -1.83 -4.42 6.23
CA LEU A 46 -1.80 -4.99 4.91
C LEU A 46 -2.64 -6.26 4.92
N ARG A 47 -3.58 -6.38 4.00
CA ARG A 47 -4.51 -7.49 3.89
C ARG A 47 -4.54 -7.99 2.46
N LEU A 48 -4.11 -9.22 2.25
CA LEU A 48 -4.01 -9.85 0.94
C LEU A 48 -5.03 -10.97 0.86
N LYS A 49 -6.00 -10.83 -0.03
CA LYS A 49 -7.03 -11.84 -0.30
C LYS A 49 -6.67 -12.58 -1.58
N ARG A 50 -6.47 -13.89 -1.46
CA ARG A 50 -6.15 -14.78 -2.58
C ARG A 50 -7.42 -15.20 -3.32
N HIS A 51 -7.25 -15.67 -4.56
CA HIS A 51 -8.34 -16.22 -5.36
C HIS A 51 -9.03 -17.42 -4.67
N ASP A 52 -8.28 -18.24 -3.93
CA ASP A 52 -8.84 -19.40 -3.21
C ASP A 52 -9.74 -19.01 -2.02
N GLY A 53 -9.75 -17.73 -1.62
CA GLY A 53 -10.48 -17.23 -0.46
C GLY A 53 -9.62 -17.02 0.78
N SER A 54 -8.39 -17.54 0.81
CA SER A 54 -7.43 -17.27 1.88
C SER A 54 -7.14 -15.79 2.05
N ILE A 55 -7.10 -15.32 3.29
CA ILE A 55 -6.78 -13.93 3.65
C ILE A 55 -5.50 -13.94 4.50
N CYS A 56 -4.55 -13.11 4.11
CA CYS A 56 -3.27 -12.94 4.78
C CYS A 56 -3.20 -11.51 5.31
N GLN A 57 -2.83 -11.34 6.56
CA GLN A 57 -2.74 -10.04 7.20
C GLN A 57 -1.33 -9.83 7.75
N SER A 58 -0.82 -8.62 7.59
CA SER A 58 0.45 -8.19 8.20
C SER A 58 0.28 -6.80 8.80
N GLY A 59 0.99 -6.56 9.90
CA GLY A 59 1.15 -5.23 10.45
C GLY A 59 2.06 -4.39 9.56
N ALA A 60 1.79 -3.11 9.48
CA ALA A 60 2.66 -2.16 8.81
C ALA A 60 2.69 -0.83 9.57
N ALA A 61 3.71 -0.03 9.33
CA ALA A 61 3.86 1.29 9.92
C ALA A 61 3.87 2.31 8.79
N ALA A 62 2.99 3.30 8.88
CA ALA A 62 2.94 4.40 7.94
C ALA A 62 3.52 5.65 8.61
N SER A 63 4.47 6.30 7.96
CA SER A 63 5.16 7.46 8.52
C SER A 63 5.51 8.45 7.43
N VAL A 64 5.14 9.71 7.62
CA VAL A 64 5.51 10.79 6.71
C VAL A 64 6.96 11.19 6.96
N LYS A 65 7.80 11.05 5.93
CA LYS A 65 9.22 11.41 5.90
C LYS A 65 9.38 12.61 4.98
N GLY A 66 9.37 13.81 5.55
CA GLY A 66 9.43 15.06 4.79
C GLY A 66 8.17 15.26 3.96
N GLU A 67 8.31 15.24 2.64
CA GLU A 67 7.19 15.38 1.68
C GLU A 67 6.70 14.04 1.12
N ARG A 68 7.15 12.90 1.66
CA ARG A 68 6.75 11.56 1.18
C ARG A 68 6.20 10.72 2.31
N LEU A 69 5.27 9.83 2.02
CA LEU A 69 4.78 8.84 2.97
C LEU A 69 5.51 7.53 2.73
N VAL A 70 6.16 7.01 3.77
CA VAL A 70 6.82 5.71 3.75
C VAL A 70 6.01 4.76 4.59
N ILE A 71 5.73 3.61 3.99
CA ILE A 71 4.95 2.52 4.56
C ILE A 71 5.87 1.30 4.58
N ASP A 72 6.27 0.88 5.77
CA ASP A 72 7.07 -0.33 5.92
C ASP A 72 6.21 -1.41 6.58
N SER A 73 6.17 -2.60 5.99
CA SER A 73 5.51 -3.72 6.65
C SER A 73 6.32 -4.10 7.90
N SER A 74 5.68 -4.19 9.06
CA SER A 74 6.34 -4.49 10.33
C SER A 74 6.96 -5.89 10.33
N GLY A 75 6.45 -6.78 9.48
CA GLY A 75 6.99 -8.11 9.25
C GLY A 75 6.53 -8.68 7.91
N ASP A 76 7.02 -9.88 7.62
CA ASP A 76 6.63 -10.63 6.43
C ASP A 76 5.14 -10.97 6.44
N ILE A 77 4.50 -10.84 5.27
CA ILE A 77 3.10 -11.23 5.09
C ILE A 77 3.05 -12.77 5.03
N ARG A 78 2.69 -13.39 6.15
CA ARG A 78 2.42 -14.82 6.24
C ARG A 78 0.93 -15.11 6.21
N CYS A 79 0.55 -16.04 5.34
CA CYS A 79 -0.78 -16.61 5.32
C CYS A 79 -0.88 -17.81 6.25
N ALA A 80 -2.09 -18.18 6.64
CA ALA A 80 -2.35 -19.42 7.40
C ALA A 80 -1.85 -20.68 6.68
N ASP A 81 -1.79 -20.65 5.34
CA ASP A 81 -1.23 -21.70 4.48
C ASP A 81 0.31 -21.81 4.52
N GLY A 82 1.00 -20.94 5.26
CA GLY A 82 2.46 -20.87 5.30
C GLY A 82 3.10 -20.14 4.11
N THR A 83 2.29 -19.65 3.17
CA THR A 83 2.76 -18.82 2.06
C THR A 83 3.32 -17.50 2.59
N ASN A 84 4.54 -17.17 2.16
CA ASN A 84 5.24 -15.94 2.51
C ASN A 84 5.32 -15.01 1.30
N PHE A 85 4.71 -13.83 1.40
CA PHE A 85 4.84 -12.78 0.38
C PHE A 85 6.00 -11.82 0.65
N GLY A 86 6.73 -12.04 1.74
CA GLY A 86 7.82 -11.19 2.19
C GLY A 86 7.33 -9.90 2.82
N ARG A 87 8.26 -8.96 2.99
CA ARG A 87 8.02 -7.66 3.63
C ARG A 87 8.10 -6.53 2.60
N PRO A 88 7.02 -6.20 1.87
CA PRO A 88 7.04 -5.08 0.95
C PRO A 88 7.12 -3.76 1.71
N SER A 89 7.84 -2.82 1.12
CA SER A 89 7.88 -1.41 1.52
C SER A 89 7.19 -0.59 0.43
N VAL A 90 6.32 0.32 0.82
CA VAL A 90 5.60 1.22 -0.09
C VAL A 90 6.07 2.65 0.17
N GLU A 91 6.43 3.35 -0.90
CA GLU A 91 6.75 4.77 -0.85
C GLU A 91 5.72 5.53 -1.69
N CYS A 92 5.09 6.52 -1.08
CA CYS A 92 4.09 7.38 -1.68
C CYS A 92 4.64 8.80 -1.80
N ALA A 93 4.83 9.25 -3.03
CA ALA A 93 5.21 10.61 -3.35
C ALA A 93 3.98 11.47 -3.68
N PRO A 94 4.04 12.79 -3.48
CA PRO A 94 3.01 13.69 -3.96
C PRO A 94 3.07 13.69 -5.50
N GLY A 95 2.02 13.17 -6.16
CA GLY A 95 1.89 13.19 -7.61
C GLY A 95 1.60 14.59 -8.15
N LYS A 96 1.14 14.71 -9.39
CA LYS A 96 0.76 16.01 -10.00
C LYS A 96 -0.74 16.22 -10.13
N ASP A 97 -1.55 15.15 -10.06
CA ASP A 97 -2.98 15.17 -10.37
C ASP A 97 -3.90 15.17 -9.13
N GLY A 98 -3.41 15.62 -7.98
CA GLY A 98 -4.12 15.46 -6.69
C GLY A 98 -3.96 14.06 -6.06
N LYS A 99 -3.41 13.09 -6.80
CA LYS A 99 -3.21 11.72 -6.34
C LYS A 99 -1.76 11.46 -5.91
N PRO A 100 -1.51 10.80 -4.78
CA PRO A 100 -0.18 10.33 -4.41
C PRO A 100 0.24 9.20 -5.34
N ASP A 101 1.49 9.24 -5.81
CA ASP A 101 2.10 8.16 -6.57
C ASP A 101 2.73 7.18 -5.59
N CYS A 102 2.07 6.04 -5.37
CA CYS A 102 2.50 5.02 -4.43
C CYS A 102 3.12 3.83 -5.16
N VAL A 103 4.39 3.57 -4.87
CA VAL A 103 5.14 2.46 -5.44
C VAL A 103 5.56 1.52 -4.32
N GLY A 104 5.05 0.30 -4.40
CA GLY A 104 5.46 -0.82 -3.57
C GLY A 104 6.68 -1.54 -4.14
N ARG A 105 7.59 -1.95 -3.27
CA ARG A 105 8.80 -2.70 -3.59
C ARG A 105 8.95 -3.87 -2.63
N TYR A 106 9.20 -5.04 -3.18
CA TYR A 106 9.55 -6.23 -2.44
C TYR A 106 11.08 -6.32 -2.30
N PRO A 107 11.59 -6.86 -1.18
CA PRO A 107 13.02 -7.06 -0.97
C PRO A 107 13.65 -7.99 -2.02
N GLY A 108 12.85 -8.86 -2.66
CA GLY A 108 13.28 -9.73 -3.76
C GLY A 108 13.32 -9.08 -5.15
N GLY A 109 13.10 -7.76 -5.27
CA GLY A 109 13.21 -7.03 -6.54
C GLY A 109 11.91 -6.81 -7.32
N GLY A 110 10.77 -7.31 -6.82
CA GLY A 110 9.46 -7.04 -7.43
C GLY A 110 8.94 -5.64 -7.06
N THR A 111 8.48 -4.86 -8.03
CA THR A 111 7.84 -3.56 -7.77
C THR A 111 6.43 -3.51 -8.32
N PHE A 112 5.53 -2.83 -7.63
CA PHE A 112 4.13 -2.73 -8.02
C PHE A 112 3.59 -1.33 -7.71
N SER A 113 2.71 -0.83 -8.57
CA SER A 113 2.05 0.45 -8.35
C SER A 113 0.75 0.24 -7.58
N LEU A 114 0.46 1.16 -6.65
CA LEU A 114 -0.75 1.19 -5.85
C LEU A 114 -1.58 2.40 -6.25
N ASP A 115 -2.83 2.19 -6.61
CA ASP A 115 -3.77 3.29 -6.80
C ASP A 115 -4.42 3.63 -5.46
N VAL A 116 -4.17 4.83 -4.96
CA VAL A 116 -4.74 5.29 -3.70
C VAL A 116 -6.15 5.83 -3.95
N GLN A 117 -7.14 5.05 -3.52
CA GLN A 117 -8.54 5.44 -3.57
C GLN A 117 -8.93 6.09 -2.24
N GLY A 118 -8.85 7.42 -2.17
CA GLY A 118 -9.16 8.17 -0.94
C GLY A 118 -8.29 9.38 -0.68
N ALA A 119 -7.29 9.64 -1.51
CA ALA A 119 -6.61 10.95 -1.56
C ALA A 119 -7.43 12.00 -2.33
N THR A 120 -8.72 11.77 -2.52
CA THR A 120 -9.64 12.77 -3.06
C THR A 120 -9.85 13.82 -1.97
N GLY A 121 -9.01 14.85 -2.02
CA GLY A 121 -9.44 16.17 -1.60
C GLY A 121 -10.53 16.64 -2.56
N GLU A 122 -11.64 17.07 -1.96
CA GLU A 122 -12.86 17.67 -2.54
C GLU A 122 -13.83 16.74 -3.27
#